data_AF-A0A3M5IZA8-F1
#
_entry.id   AF-A0A3M5IZA8-F1
#
_cell.length_a   1.000
_cell.length_b   1.000
_cell.length_c   1.000
_cell.angle_alpha   90.00
_cell.angle_beta   90.00
_cell.angle_gamma   90.00
#
_symmetry.space_group_name_H-M   'P 1'
#
loop_
_entity.id
_entity.type
_entity.pdbx_description
1 polymer ?
#
loop_
_entity_poly.entity_id
_entity_poly.type
_entity_poly.pdbx_seq_one_letter_code
_entity_poly.pdbx_strand_id
1 'polypeptide(L)'
;MPLWTRIPSWLDIEAYAERLFSKRGLAERGTGMNPLSPPSSINVPSIDLIYRRVRCVRRACDLGEKEAANSILKRFSDLDIRSILDEMISAVVDMAMIIIGSALTGATIGGGIGLLAGGIGAFPGATAGALVGVQAGTWILGVLGLASIAEFFTEGLKPIATGYIRGVSTAWNGPRERTGNPLSSFSDDSMAAQQGAWDIARSHEAVVILLLSAIVAYLTRGRGNARVLATEMRGSERGAKLGQWMLKHEEALKKHPDLQTAEPRRGALGPQEPPPNSPSGKDKEPPKGKPNTMPRHDVECFKADKMPASKVGEFERQLKGQEDGLNRLTVDEYLENIANPVKRSPAAARTARKDLQDQLEERFQNDFPDLDVLEAEEAAIKKAKETMANLAGLHNPDLSAGGKDIIGDFGDRQVNSSIGPQWRPKIQNLKAAAEKVPESLRGSTFLNVKLHKC
;
A
#
# COMPACT_ATOMS: atom_id res chain seq x y z
N MET A 1 -7.04 6.93 15.86
CA MET A 1 -6.77 5.59 16.40
C MET A 1 -6.95 4.53 15.30
N PRO A 2 -6.21 3.41 15.29
CA PRO A 2 -6.45 2.29 14.39
C PRO A 2 -7.95 1.95 14.30
N LEU A 3 -8.50 1.70 13.10
CA LEU A 3 -9.84 1.10 12.97
C LEU A 3 -9.88 -0.33 13.55
N TRP A 4 -8.70 -0.92 13.78
CA TRP A 4 -8.51 -2.25 14.31
C TRP A 4 -7.58 -2.17 15.53
N THR A 5 -8.15 -2.26 16.74
CA THR A 5 -7.41 -2.50 17.99
C THR A 5 -7.02 -3.97 18.15
N ARG A 6 -7.56 -4.84 17.29
CA ARG A 6 -7.38 -6.30 17.21
C ARG A 6 -7.31 -6.75 15.76
N ILE A 7 -6.73 -7.93 15.46
CA ILE A 7 -6.72 -8.50 14.10
C ILE A 7 -8.18 -8.65 13.61
N PRO A 8 -8.55 -8.14 12.41
CA PRO A 8 -9.90 -8.26 11.90
C PRO A 8 -10.25 -9.72 11.60
N SER A 9 -11.42 -10.18 12.02
CA SER A 9 -11.97 -11.45 11.58
C SER A 9 -12.63 -11.31 10.20
N TRP A 10 -12.84 -12.44 9.51
CA TRP A 10 -13.62 -12.44 8.27
C TRP A 10 -15.06 -11.96 8.49
N LEU A 11 -15.65 -12.20 9.67
CA LEU A 11 -16.96 -11.67 10.03
C LEU A 11 -16.93 -10.14 10.13
N ASP A 12 -15.87 -9.56 10.71
CA ASP A 12 -15.72 -8.10 10.77
C ASP A 12 -15.60 -7.50 9.37
N ILE A 13 -14.88 -8.17 8.46
CA ILE A 13 -14.71 -7.75 7.06
C ILE A 13 -16.03 -7.87 6.27
N GLU A 14 -16.76 -8.98 6.42
CA GLU A 14 -18.06 -9.20 5.78
C GLU A 14 -19.08 -8.15 6.26
N ALA A 15 -19.20 -7.94 7.57
CA ALA A 15 -20.10 -6.95 8.16
C ALA A 15 -19.77 -5.52 7.69
N TYR A 16 -18.48 -5.18 7.56
CA TYR A 16 -18.07 -3.90 6.99
C TYR A 16 -18.48 -3.76 5.52
N ALA A 17 -18.21 -4.78 4.69
CA ALA A 17 -18.54 -4.74 3.28
C ALA A 17 -20.06 -4.58 3.08
N GLU A 18 -20.87 -5.33 3.82
CA GLU A 18 -22.32 -5.18 3.83
C GLU A 18 -22.75 -3.74 4.14
N ARG A 19 -22.21 -3.13 5.21
CA ARG A 19 -22.55 -1.76 5.60
C ARG A 19 -22.18 -0.75 4.52
N LEU A 20 -20.97 -0.85 3.96
CA LEU A 20 -20.46 0.06 2.94
C LEU A 20 -21.36 0.05 1.68
N PHE A 21 -21.67 -1.13 1.17
CA PHE A 21 -22.44 -1.27 -0.07
C PHE A 21 -23.95 -1.08 0.14
N SER A 22 -24.48 -1.39 1.33
CA SER A 22 -25.89 -1.11 1.68
C SER A 22 -26.17 0.38 1.82
N LYS A 23 -25.28 1.15 2.48
CA LYS A 23 -25.41 2.62 2.58
C LYS A 23 -25.33 3.31 1.20
N ARG A 24 -24.47 2.81 0.31
CA ARG A 24 -24.32 3.34 -1.05
C ARG A 24 -25.56 3.12 -1.92
N GLY A 25 -26.20 1.94 -1.81
CA GLY A 25 -27.47 1.66 -2.49
C GLY A 25 -28.64 2.53 -2.02
N LEU A 26 -28.63 2.98 -0.76
CA LEU A 26 -29.63 3.90 -0.21
C LEU A 26 -29.36 5.37 -0.61
N ALA A 27 -28.09 5.79 -0.63
CA ALA A 27 -27.70 7.15 -1.00
C ALA A 27 -28.02 7.49 -2.47
N GLU A 28 -27.91 6.54 -3.39
CA GLU A 28 -28.23 6.74 -4.82
C GLU A 28 -29.75 6.73 -5.09
N ARG A 29 -30.56 6.10 -4.24
CA ARG A 29 -32.03 6.13 -4.33
C ARG A 29 -32.63 7.47 -3.91
N GLY A 30 -31.92 8.25 -3.08
CA GLY A 30 -32.43 9.46 -2.44
C GLY A 30 -32.35 10.75 -3.26
N THR A 31 -31.67 10.76 -4.42
CA THR A 31 -31.52 11.96 -5.25
C THR A 31 -32.12 11.75 -6.63
N GLY A 32 -33.43 11.93 -6.72
CA GLY A 32 -34.15 12.22 -7.96
C GLY A 32 -34.45 11.03 -8.88
N MET A 33 -35.48 10.25 -8.56
CA MET A 33 -36.16 9.41 -9.55
C MET A 33 -37.68 9.46 -9.36
N ASN A 34 -38.39 9.77 -10.44
CA ASN A 34 -39.83 9.55 -10.56
C ASN A 34 -40.10 8.03 -10.50
N PRO A 35 -41.17 7.58 -9.81
CA PRO A 35 -41.46 6.16 -9.59
C PRO A 35 -41.90 5.38 -10.86
N LEU A 36 -41.83 5.98 -12.05
CA LEU A 36 -42.33 5.42 -13.31
C LEU A 36 -41.34 5.48 -14.48
N SER A 37 -40.06 5.77 -14.25
CA SER A 37 -39.04 5.68 -15.31
C SER A 37 -38.51 4.24 -15.44
N PRO A 38 -38.31 3.69 -16.67
CA PRO A 38 -37.65 2.41 -16.86
C PRO A 38 -36.20 2.48 -16.34
N PRO A 39 -35.66 1.41 -15.75
CA PRO A 39 -34.33 1.44 -15.15
C PRO A 39 -33.26 1.49 -16.24
N SER A 40 -32.81 2.68 -16.61
CA SER A 40 -31.59 2.87 -17.40
C SER A 40 -30.47 3.44 -16.52
N SER A 41 -29.50 2.55 -16.24
CA SER A 41 -28.06 2.78 -16.05
C SER A 41 -27.54 3.48 -14.79
N ILE A 42 -27.74 2.89 -13.61
CA ILE A 42 -26.80 2.99 -12.48
C ILE A 42 -26.66 1.58 -11.86
N ASN A 43 -25.65 0.81 -12.28
CA ASN A 43 -25.43 -0.56 -11.80
C ASN A 43 -24.64 -0.55 -10.48
N VAL A 44 -25.35 -0.40 -9.36
CA VAL A 44 -24.82 -0.71 -8.02
C VAL A 44 -24.56 -2.22 -7.94
N PRO A 45 -23.39 -2.67 -7.42
CA PRO A 45 -23.14 -4.09 -7.20
C PRO A 45 -24.20 -4.72 -6.30
N SER A 46 -24.69 -5.90 -6.66
CA SER A 46 -25.58 -6.69 -5.82
C SER A 46 -24.86 -7.13 -4.55
N ILE A 47 -25.61 -7.23 -3.45
CA ILE A 47 -25.07 -7.74 -2.18
C ILE A 47 -24.53 -9.17 -2.35
N ASP A 48 -25.16 -10.02 -3.19
CA ASP A 48 -24.66 -11.34 -3.57
C ASP A 48 -23.27 -11.28 -4.21
N LEU A 49 -23.04 -10.33 -5.12
CA LEU A 49 -21.73 -10.11 -5.71
C LEU A 49 -20.69 -9.75 -4.64
N ILE A 50 -21.02 -8.85 -3.71
CA ILE A 50 -20.10 -8.44 -2.64
C ILE A 50 -19.72 -9.64 -1.76
N TYR A 51 -20.67 -10.46 -1.34
CA TYR A 51 -20.39 -11.69 -0.57
C TYR A 51 -19.49 -12.66 -1.34
N ARG A 52 -19.74 -12.85 -2.63
CA ARG A 52 -18.90 -13.72 -3.48
C ARG A 52 -17.48 -13.19 -3.58
N ARG A 53 -17.30 -11.87 -3.67
CA ARG A 53 -15.97 -11.24 -3.67
C ARG A 53 -15.22 -11.44 -2.36
N VAL A 54 -15.86 -11.21 -1.21
CA VAL A 54 -15.24 -11.45 0.11
C VAL A 54 -14.87 -12.93 0.26
N ARG A 55 -15.77 -13.85 -0.13
CA ARG A 55 -15.51 -15.30 -0.11
C ARG A 55 -14.37 -15.69 -1.04
N CYS A 56 -14.26 -15.08 -2.22
CA CYS A 56 -13.18 -15.31 -3.16
C CYS A 56 -11.83 -14.87 -2.58
N VAL A 57 -11.77 -13.69 -1.95
CA VAL A 57 -10.57 -13.20 -1.25
C VAL A 57 -10.19 -14.13 -0.10
N ARG A 58 -11.17 -14.55 0.72
CA ARG A 58 -10.94 -15.53 1.79
C ARG A 58 -10.36 -16.83 1.26
N ARG A 59 -10.94 -17.37 0.18
CA ARG A 59 -10.44 -18.58 -0.48
C ARG A 59 -9.01 -18.41 -1.02
N ALA A 60 -8.70 -17.25 -1.59
CA ALA A 60 -7.35 -16.94 -2.05
C ALA A 60 -6.33 -16.91 -0.89
N CYS A 61 -6.74 -16.39 0.27
CA CYS A 61 -5.91 -16.38 1.48
C CYS A 61 -5.66 -17.81 2.00
N ASP A 62 -6.73 -18.62 2.14
CA ASP A 62 -6.63 -20.01 2.61
C ASP A 62 -5.74 -20.87 1.69
N LEU A 63 -5.81 -20.65 0.37
CA LEU A 63 -4.95 -21.32 -0.61
C LEU A 63 -3.52 -20.81 -0.55
N GLY A 64 -3.35 -19.49 -0.44
CA GLY A 64 -2.05 -18.84 -0.38
C GLY A 64 -1.26 -19.25 0.87
N GLU A 65 -1.93 -19.41 2.02
CA GLU A 65 -1.34 -19.91 3.25
C GLU A 65 -0.77 -21.32 3.08
N LYS A 66 -1.56 -22.25 2.53
CA LYS A 66 -1.14 -23.64 2.29
C LYS A 66 0.04 -23.71 1.33
N GLU A 67 -0.01 -22.95 0.25
CA GLU A 67 1.07 -22.91 -0.74
C GLU A 67 2.34 -22.29 -0.14
N ALA A 68 2.22 -21.22 0.64
CA ALA A 68 3.36 -20.62 1.34
C ALA A 68 3.98 -21.58 2.35
N ALA A 69 3.18 -22.26 3.17
CA ALA A 69 3.65 -23.25 4.13
C ALA A 69 4.43 -24.38 3.44
N ASN A 70 3.93 -24.90 2.32
CA ASN A 70 4.61 -25.90 1.52
C ASN A 70 5.93 -25.36 0.90
N SER A 71 5.91 -24.14 0.37
CA SER A 71 7.08 -23.49 -0.21
C SER A 71 8.18 -23.30 0.85
N ILE A 72 7.83 -22.77 2.02
CA ILE A 72 8.75 -22.53 3.14
C ILE A 72 9.32 -23.85 3.67
N LEU A 73 8.48 -24.86 3.88
CA LEU A 73 8.92 -26.20 4.32
C LEU A 73 9.94 -26.80 3.36
N LYS A 74 9.69 -26.67 2.05
CA LYS A 74 10.61 -27.18 1.03
C LYS A 74 11.92 -26.40 1.02
N ARG A 75 11.83 -25.07 1.05
CA ARG A 75 12.94 -24.14 0.91
C ARG A 75 13.91 -24.16 2.09
N PHE A 76 13.39 -24.32 3.30
CA PHE A 76 14.16 -24.33 4.56
C PHE A 76 14.10 -25.69 5.26
N SER A 77 13.98 -26.77 4.49
CA SER A 77 13.89 -28.15 5.00
C SER A 77 15.14 -28.58 5.77
N ASP A 78 16.29 -27.99 5.46
CA ASP A 78 17.58 -28.18 6.13
C ASP A 78 17.68 -27.50 7.50
N LEU A 79 16.84 -26.50 7.77
CA LEU A 79 16.82 -25.75 9.04
C LEU A 79 15.79 -26.26 10.06
N ASP A 80 15.17 -27.44 9.85
CA ASP A 80 14.11 -27.96 10.74
C ASP A 80 12.98 -26.93 10.96
N ILE A 81 12.66 -26.15 9.91
CA ILE A 81 11.69 -25.03 9.98
C ILE A 81 10.29 -25.52 10.38
N ARG A 82 10.00 -26.81 10.20
CA ARG A 82 8.74 -27.45 10.58
C ARG A 82 8.39 -27.22 12.05
N SER A 83 9.39 -27.13 12.92
CA SER A 83 9.20 -26.92 14.36
C SER A 83 8.67 -25.53 14.75
N ILE A 84 8.77 -24.56 13.84
CA ILE A 84 8.32 -23.16 14.05
C ILE A 84 7.38 -22.66 12.94
N LEU A 85 7.03 -23.51 11.98
CA LEU A 85 6.29 -23.12 10.78
C LEU A 85 4.93 -22.53 11.14
N ASP A 86 4.24 -23.14 12.12
CA ASP A 86 2.92 -22.69 12.55
C ASP A 86 2.98 -21.29 13.18
N GLU A 87 3.99 -21.02 14.01
CA GLU A 87 4.21 -19.70 14.62
C GLU A 87 4.55 -18.63 13.58
N MET A 88 5.34 -18.99 12.56
CA MET A 88 5.70 -18.08 11.48
C MET A 88 4.51 -17.80 10.57
N ILE A 89 3.84 -18.83 10.08
CA ILE A 89 2.69 -18.70 9.17
C ILE A 89 1.56 -17.96 9.88
N SER A 90 1.21 -18.32 11.12
CA SER A 90 0.16 -17.62 11.86
C SER A 90 0.47 -16.13 12.07
N ALA A 91 1.73 -15.76 12.37
CA ALA A 91 2.12 -14.35 12.48
C ALA A 91 2.02 -13.61 11.13
N VAL A 92 2.38 -14.26 10.02
CA VAL A 92 2.27 -13.67 8.70
C VAL A 92 0.82 -13.57 8.23
N VAL A 93 -0.03 -14.55 8.56
CA VAL A 93 -1.47 -14.53 8.30
C VAL A 93 -2.14 -13.39 9.07
N ASP A 94 -1.83 -13.23 10.35
CA ASP A 94 -2.37 -12.12 11.15
C ASP A 94 -1.95 -10.75 10.58
N MET A 95 -0.68 -10.63 10.16
CA MET A 95 -0.17 -9.45 9.45
C MET A 95 -0.93 -9.22 8.13
N ALA A 96 -1.14 -10.28 7.34
CA ALA A 96 -1.89 -10.22 6.09
C ALA A 96 -3.34 -9.79 6.35
N MET A 97 -3.99 -10.26 7.41
CA MET A 97 -5.34 -9.84 7.80
C MET A 97 -5.42 -8.36 8.15
N ILE A 98 -4.38 -7.78 8.76
CA ILE A 98 -4.29 -6.32 8.95
C ILE A 98 -4.21 -5.60 7.61
N ILE A 99 -3.40 -6.09 6.67
CA ILE A 99 -3.27 -5.52 5.32
C ILE A 99 -4.61 -5.64 4.57
N ILE A 100 -5.21 -6.83 4.56
CA ILE A 100 -6.48 -7.15 3.88
C ILE A 100 -7.63 -6.35 4.47
N GLY A 101 -7.75 -6.33 5.79
CA GLY A 101 -8.76 -5.54 6.50
C GLY A 101 -8.61 -4.06 6.20
N SER A 102 -7.39 -3.52 6.28
CA SER A 102 -7.13 -2.10 5.96
C SER A 102 -7.43 -1.76 4.50
N ALA A 103 -7.11 -2.68 3.60
CA ALA A 103 -7.40 -2.58 2.19
C ALA A 103 -8.93 -2.58 2.00
N LEU A 104 -9.65 -3.64 2.41
CA LEU A 104 -11.10 -3.81 2.23
C LEU A 104 -11.95 -2.74 2.93
N THR A 105 -11.46 -2.19 4.05
CA THR A 105 -12.20 -1.23 4.86
C THR A 105 -11.85 0.23 4.59
N GLY A 106 -10.97 0.52 3.63
CA GLY A 106 -10.52 1.90 3.36
C GLY A 106 -9.84 2.58 4.56
N ALA A 107 -9.50 1.79 5.58
CA ALA A 107 -9.07 2.23 6.88
C ALA A 107 -7.61 2.66 6.85
N THR A 108 -7.35 3.90 6.44
CA THR A 108 -6.03 4.49 6.67
C THR A 108 -5.90 4.87 8.15
N ILE A 109 -5.04 4.13 8.82
CA ILE A 109 -4.67 4.38 10.20
C ILE A 109 -3.50 5.37 10.16
N GLY A 110 -3.84 6.65 10.38
CA GLY A 110 -2.87 7.74 10.57
C GLY A 110 -2.77 8.74 9.41
N GLY A 111 -3.84 9.48 9.13
CA GLY A 111 -3.81 10.68 8.27
C GLY A 111 -3.72 10.40 6.77
N GLY A 112 -4.87 10.48 6.08
CA GLY A 112 -4.96 10.48 4.63
C GLY A 112 -5.87 9.38 4.12
N ILE A 113 -7.08 9.72 3.71
CA ILE A 113 -8.10 8.77 3.27
C ILE A 113 -7.93 8.51 1.79
N GLY A 114 -7.40 7.33 1.45
CA GLY A 114 -7.22 6.89 0.08
C GLY A 114 -8.29 5.87 -0.31
N LEU A 115 -9.38 6.31 -0.93
CA LEU A 115 -10.37 5.42 -1.54
C LEU A 115 -10.87 5.97 -2.87
N LEU A 116 -9.99 6.13 -3.88
CA LEU A 116 -10.43 6.08 -5.28
C LEU A 116 -9.29 5.61 -6.21
N ALA A 117 -9.38 4.37 -6.69
CA ALA A 117 -8.83 4.01 -7.99
C ALA A 117 -9.63 2.86 -8.61
N GLY A 118 -10.42 3.18 -9.64
CA GLY A 118 -10.93 2.24 -10.63
C GLY A 118 -12.46 2.28 -10.80
N GLY A 119 -12.91 2.14 -12.05
CA GLY A 119 -14.34 2.04 -12.39
C GLY A 119 -14.99 0.76 -11.85
N ILE A 120 -16.24 0.56 -12.23
CA ILE A 120 -17.14 -0.57 -11.91
C ILE A 120 -16.33 -1.88 -11.76
N GLY A 121 -15.96 -2.24 -10.52
CA GLY A 121 -14.99 -3.30 -10.23
C GLY A 121 -13.91 -2.95 -9.21
N ALA A 122 -13.60 -1.67 -8.95
CA ALA A 122 -12.54 -1.31 -8.01
C ALA A 122 -12.78 -1.79 -6.58
N PHE A 123 -11.74 -2.43 -6.03
CA PHE A 123 -11.62 -2.78 -4.63
C PHE A 123 -11.63 -1.51 -3.75
N PRO A 124 -12.43 -1.45 -2.66
CA PRO A 124 -12.35 -0.35 -1.68
C PRO A 124 -10.91 -0.26 -1.16
N GLY A 125 -10.25 0.91 -1.16
CA GLY A 125 -8.89 1.07 -0.61
C GLY A 125 -7.74 0.93 -1.61
N ALA A 126 -7.98 1.11 -2.91
CA ALA A 126 -6.98 1.00 -3.99
C ALA A 126 -5.81 2.03 -3.97
N THR A 127 -5.55 2.66 -2.82
CA THR A 127 -4.38 3.50 -2.56
C THR A 127 -3.79 3.16 -1.18
N ALA A 128 -3.43 1.89 -0.97
CA ALA A 128 -2.68 1.47 0.21
C ALA A 128 -1.21 1.94 0.12
N GLY A 129 -0.96 3.20 0.44
CA GLY A 129 0.37 3.80 0.57
C GLY A 129 0.92 3.68 1.98
N ALA A 130 2.22 3.39 2.10
CA ALA A 130 3.15 3.50 3.25
C ALA A 130 2.69 3.09 4.68
N LEU A 131 1.56 3.58 5.18
CA LEU A 131 1.06 3.40 6.55
C LEU A 131 0.61 1.96 6.86
N VAL A 132 -0.03 1.28 5.89
CA VAL A 132 -0.45 -0.13 6.05
C VAL A 132 0.78 -1.04 6.27
N GLY A 133 1.86 -0.80 5.53
CA GLY A 133 3.13 -1.53 5.71
C GLY A 133 3.80 -1.25 7.06
N VAL A 134 3.74 -0.01 7.55
CA VAL A 134 4.29 0.35 8.88
C VAL A 134 3.50 -0.31 10.00
N GLN A 135 2.17 -0.31 9.96
CA GLN A 135 1.35 -0.93 11.00
C GLN A 135 1.49 -2.45 11.00
N ALA A 136 1.38 -3.08 9.83
CA ALA A 136 1.52 -4.51 9.70
C ALA A 136 2.93 -4.96 10.11
N GLY A 137 3.96 -4.19 9.73
CA GLY A 137 5.34 -4.44 10.13
C GLY A 137 5.58 -4.26 11.63
N THR A 138 4.98 -3.24 12.25
CA THR A 138 5.06 -3.04 13.72
C THR A 138 4.35 -4.18 14.45
N TRP A 139 3.21 -4.63 13.94
CA TRP A 139 2.43 -5.70 14.54
C TRP A 139 3.19 -7.03 14.54
N ILE A 140 3.75 -7.45 13.39
CA ILE A 140 4.45 -8.74 13.29
C ILE A 140 5.73 -8.76 14.14
N LEU A 141 6.44 -7.64 14.21
CA LEU A 141 7.60 -7.51 15.09
C LEU A 141 7.18 -7.54 16.57
N GLY A 142 6.06 -6.91 16.93
CA GLY A 142 5.53 -6.96 18.29
C GLY A 142 5.14 -8.38 18.72
N VAL A 143 4.41 -9.11 17.88
CA VAL A 143 3.96 -10.48 18.18
C VAL A 143 5.10 -11.48 18.22
N LEU A 144 6.20 -11.24 17.51
CA LEU A 144 7.38 -12.10 17.57
C LEU A 144 8.42 -11.63 18.62
N GLY A 145 8.23 -10.48 19.26
CA GLY A 145 9.20 -9.90 20.19
C GLY A 145 10.51 -9.48 19.49
N LEU A 146 10.41 -8.98 18.26
CA LEU A 146 11.52 -8.71 17.33
C LEU A 146 11.80 -7.20 17.17
N ALA A 147 11.55 -6.39 18.20
CA ALA A 147 11.72 -4.94 18.12
C ALA A 147 13.15 -4.50 17.72
N SER A 148 14.17 -5.24 18.16
CA SER A 148 15.58 -4.96 17.85
C SER A 148 15.99 -5.17 16.39
N ILE A 149 15.18 -5.86 15.58
CA ILE A 149 15.47 -6.07 14.15
C ILE A 149 14.62 -5.17 13.23
N ALA A 150 13.85 -4.24 13.79
CA ALA A 150 12.93 -3.39 13.03
C ALA A 150 13.61 -2.63 11.88
N GLU A 151 14.85 -2.18 12.09
CA GLU A 151 15.63 -1.47 11.07
C GLU A 151 15.98 -2.34 9.86
N PHE A 152 16.14 -3.65 10.05
CA PHE A 152 16.47 -4.60 8.98
C PHE A 152 15.21 -5.11 8.25
N PHE A 153 14.04 -4.97 8.87
CA PHE A 153 12.78 -5.53 8.38
C PHE A 153 11.90 -4.51 7.66
N THR A 154 11.76 -3.30 8.21
CA THR A 154 10.73 -2.33 7.79
C THR A 154 10.86 -1.84 6.34
N GLU A 155 12.08 -1.71 5.81
CA GLU A 155 12.29 -1.28 4.42
C GLU A 155 11.94 -2.39 3.40
N GLY A 156 12.24 -3.65 3.73
CA GLY A 156 11.95 -4.80 2.88
C GLY A 156 10.47 -5.15 2.77
N LEU A 157 9.65 -4.71 3.74
CA LEU A 157 8.22 -5.03 3.77
C LEU A 157 7.40 -4.24 2.74
N LYS A 158 7.85 -3.03 2.38
CA LYS A 158 7.14 -2.14 1.42
C LYS A 158 6.83 -2.80 0.07
N PRO A 159 7.80 -3.42 -0.65
CA PRO A 159 7.50 -4.12 -1.89
C PRO A 159 6.61 -5.35 -1.68
N ILE A 160 6.71 -6.04 -0.54
CA ILE A 160 5.93 -7.25 -0.27
C ILE A 160 4.44 -6.93 -0.06
N ALA A 161 4.13 -5.81 0.60
CA ALA A 161 2.76 -5.34 0.77
C ALA A 161 2.00 -5.18 -0.57
N THR A 162 2.70 -4.84 -1.65
CA THR A 162 2.08 -4.72 -2.98
C THR A 162 1.63 -6.07 -3.54
N GLY A 163 2.30 -7.17 -3.18
CA GLY A 163 1.90 -8.52 -3.56
C GLY A 163 0.59 -8.95 -2.90
N TYR A 164 0.42 -8.66 -1.60
CA TYR A 164 -0.85 -8.87 -0.91
C TYR A 164 -2.00 -8.10 -1.58
N ILE A 165 -1.80 -6.82 -1.85
CA ILE A 165 -2.81 -5.97 -2.51
C ILE A 165 -3.17 -6.53 -3.88
N ARG A 166 -2.17 -6.96 -4.66
CA ARG A 166 -2.41 -7.56 -5.98
C ARG A 166 -3.23 -8.84 -5.87
N GLY A 167 -2.85 -9.77 -5.00
CA GLY A 167 -3.57 -11.04 -4.84
C GLY A 167 -5.00 -10.85 -4.37
N VAL A 168 -5.22 -9.95 -3.41
CA VAL A 168 -6.55 -9.56 -2.94
C VAL A 168 -7.36 -8.91 -4.06
N SER A 169 -6.77 -8.00 -4.83
CA SER A 169 -7.45 -7.35 -5.95
C SER A 169 -7.83 -8.35 -7.04
N THR A 170 -6.97 -9.30 -7.37
CA THR A 170 -7.26 -10.36 -8.34
C THR A 170 -8.45 -11.20 -7.88
N ALA A 171 -8.46 -11.65 -6.63
CA ALA A 171 -9.55 -12.43 -6.07
C ALA A 171 -10.86 -11.62 -5.96
N TRP A 172 -10.78 -10.35 -5.57
CA TRP A 172 -11.94 -9.44 -5.48
C TRP A 172 -12.57 -9.15 -6.84
N ASN A 173 -11.77 -8.98 -7.88
CA ASN A 173 -12.25 -8.62 -9.21
C ASN A 173 -12.75 -9.82 -10.02
N GLY A 174 -12.48 -11.04 -9.55
CA GLY A 174 -12.90 -12.28 -10.20
C GLY A 174 -14.42 -12.42 -10.33
N PRO A 175 -15.16 -12.41 -9.20
CA PRO A 175 -16.61 -12.54 -9.25
C PRO A 175 -17.29 -11.40 -10.02
N ARG A 176 -18.30 -11.79 -10.82
CA ARG A 176 -19.09 -10.90 -11.68
C ARG A 176 -20.59 -11.00 -11.37
N GLU A 177 -21.33 -9.95 -11.74
CA GLU A 177 -22.78 -9.92 -11.61
C GLU A 177 -23.47 -11.10 -12.32
N ARG A 178 -24.52 -11.63 -11.71
CA ARG A 178 -25.32 -12.69 -12.31
C ARG A 178 -26.35 -12.09 -13.26
N THR A 179 -26.10 -12.19 -14.55
CA THR A 179 -27.01 -11.75 -15.63
C THR A 179 -28.05 -12.81 -16.03
N GLY A 180 -28.43 -13.70 -15.11
CA GLY A 180 -29.50 -14.69 -15.33
C GLY A 180 -29.08 -16.07 -15.85
N ASN A 181 -27.77 -16.32 -16.07
CA ASN A 181 -27.26 -17.67 -16.36
C ASN A 181 -26.57 -18.28 -15.12
N PRO A 182 -27.10 -19.35 -14.51
CA PRO A 182 -26.55 -19.93 -13.28
C PRO A 182 -25.19 -20.65 -13.48
N LEU A 183 -24.83 -21.03 -14.71
CA LEU A 183 -23.64 -21.84 -14.99
C LEU A 183 -22.36 -21.03 -15.23
N SER A 184 -22.45 -19.75 -15.58
CA SER A 184 -21.26 -18.88 -15.79
C SER A 184 -20.57 -18.44 -14.49
N SER A 185 -21.16 -18.72 -13.31
CA SER A 185 -20.64 -18.28 -12.01
C SER A 185 -19.67 -19.25 -11.33
N PHE A 186 -19.61 -20.52 -11.75
CA PHE A 186 -18.81 -21.53 -11.04
C PHE A 186 -17.34 -21.61 -11.53
N SER A 187 -17.04 -21.17 -12.76
CA SER A 187 -15.67 -21.24 -13.32
C SER A 187 -14.78 -20.07 -12.89
N ASP A 188 -15.32 -18.85 -12.85
CA ASP A 188 -14.50 -17.63 -12.76
C ASP A 188 -14.04 -17.33 -11.32
N ASP A 189 -14.90 -17.56 -10.33
CA ASP A 189 -14.60 -17.28 -8.91
C ASP A 189 -13.44 -18.16 -8.40
N SER A 190 -13.47 -19.46 -8.72
CA SER A 190 -12.42 -20.42 -8.29
C SER A 190 -11.07 -20.11 -8.93
N MET A 191 -11.07 -19.76 -10.22
CA MET A 191 -9.86 -19.41 -10.95
C MET A 191 -9.25 -18.11 -10.44
N ALA A 192 -10.07 -17.08 -10.17
CA ALA A 192 -9.59 -15.82 -9.60
C ALA A 192 -9.03 -15.99 -8.19
N ALA A 193 -9.66 -16.83 -7.36
CA ALA A 193 -9.14 -17.18 -6.04
C ALA A 193 -7.77 -17.87 -6.15
N GLN A 194 -7.60 -18.81 -7.09
CA GLN A 194 -6.32 -19.48 -7.32
C GLN A 194 -5.22 -18.52 -7.82
N GLN A 195 -5.56 -17.59 -8.72
CA GLN A 195 -4.62 -16.58 -9.21
C GLN A 195 -4.21 -15.61 -8.09
N GLY A 196 -5.18 -15.13 -7.30
CA GLY A 196 -4.90 -14.29 -6.13
C GLY A 196 -4.06 -15.01 -5.06
N ALA A 197 -4.30 -16.30 -4.87
CA ALA A 197 -3.56 -17.13 -3.91
C ALA A 197 -2.05 -17.17 -4.21
N TRP A 198 -1.66 -17.13 -5.48
CA TRP A 198 -0.26 -17.18 -5.89
C TRP A 198 0.52 -15.93 -5.47
N ASP A 199 -0.05 -14.74 -5.68
CA ASP A 199 0.55 -13.49 -5.20
C ASP A 199 0.59 -13.43 -3.67
N ILE A 200 -0.46 -13.91 -3.01
CA ILE A 200 -0.54 -14.00 -1.54
C ILE A 200 0.51 -14.98 -1.00
N ALA A 201 0.68 -16.15 -1.61
CA ALA A 201 1.63 -17.18 -1.18
C ALA A 201 3.08 -16.66 -1.25
N ARG A 202 3.43 -16.04 -2.38
CA ARG A 202 4.75 -15.41 -2.56
C ARG A 202 5.00 -14.28 -1.58
N SER A 203 3.95 -13.53 -1.24
CA SER A 203 4.06 -12.46 -0.25
C SER A 203 4.31 -13.04 1.13
N HIS A 204 3.60 -14.10 1.53
CA HIS A 204 3.86 -14.80 2.80
C HIS A 204 5.29 -15.35 2.86
N GLU A 205 5.73 -16.04 1.81
CA GLU A 205 7.09 -16.56 1.71
C GLU A 205 8.14 -15.43 1.83
N ALA A 206 7.93 -14.31 1.13
CA ALA A 206 8.83 -13.18 1.18
C ALA A 206 8.91 -12.54 2.57
N VAL A 207 7.80 -12.47 3.33
CA VAL A 207 7.82 -11.97 4.72
C VAL A 207 8.66 -12.89 5.60
N VAL A 208 8.49 -14.21 5.48
CA VAL A 208 9.26 -15.20 6.23
C VAL A 208 10.75 -15.08 5.92
N ILE A 209 11.12 -15.00 4.64
CA ILE A 209 12.52 -14.80 4.22
C ILE A 209 13.06 -13.48 4.77
N LEU A 210 12.27 -12.41 4.72
CA LEU A 210 12.67 -11.10 5.23
C LEU A 210 12.89 -11.12 6.75
N LEU A 211 12.03 -11.79 7.52
CA LEU A 211 12.21 -11.98 8.96
C LEU A 211 13.50 -12.74 9.27
N LEU A 212 13.71 -13.88 8.61
CA LEU A 212 14.91 -14.69 8.81
C LEU A 212 16.19 -13.96 8.38
N SER A 213 16.13 -13.22 7.26
CA SER A 213 17.25 -12.40 6.79
C SER A 213 17.54 -11.24 7.75
N ALA A 214 16.53 -10.62 8.35
CA ALA A 214 16.69 -9.58 9.35
C ALA A 214 17.31 -10.12 10.66
N ILE A 215 16.94 -11.34 11.07
CA ILE A 215 17.60 -12.07 12.17
C ILE A 215 19.09 -12.29 11.83
N VAL A 216 19.40 -12.83 10.64
CA VAL A 216 20.79 -13.05 10.21
C VAL A 216 21.57 -11.73 10.14
N ALA A 217 20.97 -10.65 9.64
CA ALA A 217 21.59 -9.32 9.59
C ALA A 217 21.92 -8.80 11.00
N TYR A 218 21.02 -8.97 11.97
CA TYR A 218 21.24 -8.60 13.36
C TYR A 218 22.41 -9.40 13.98
N LEU A 219 22.47 -10.70 13.72
CA LEU A 219 23.52 -11.61 14.23
C LEU A 219 24.90 -11.36 13.61
N THR A 220 24.97 -10.77 12.41
CA THR A 220 26.22 -10.61 11.65
C THR A 220 26.79 -9.19 11.65
N ARG A 221 25.95 -8.14 11.76
CA ARG A 221 26.37 -6.73 11.68
C ARG A 221 26.86 -6.13 13.01
N GLY A 222 27.21 -6.96 14.00
CA GLY A 222 27.91 -6.52 15.23
C GLY A 222 27.05 -5.85 16.30
N ARG A 223 25.71 -5.77 16.13
CA ARG A 223 24.78 -5.26 17.15
C ARG A 223 24.18 -6.35 18.06
N GLY A 224 24.31 -7.62 17.72
CA GLY A 224 23.44 -8.67 18.27
C GLY A 224 24.11 -9.91 18.82
N ASN A 225 23.83 -10.23 20.08
CA ASN A 225 24.06 -11.56 20.65
C ASN A 225 22.78 -12.38 20.50
N ALA A 226 22.85 -13.59 19.90
CA ALA A 226 21.68 -14.44 19.68
C ALA A 226 20.87 -14.69 20.97
N ARG A 227 21.53 -14.72 22.14
CA ARG A 227 20.86 -14.86 23.43
C ARG A 227 20.08 -13.62 23.85
N VAL A 228 20.55 -12.43 23.48
CA VAL A 228 19.83 -11.16 23.74
C VAL A 228 18.57 -11.12 22.90
N LEU A 229 18.68 -11.37 21.60
CA LEU A 229 17.51 -11.44 20.72
C LEU A 229 16.52 -12.52 21.16
N ALA A 230 17.00 -13.73 21.49
CA ALA A 230 16.14 -14.78 22.02
C ALA A 230 15.48 -14.41 23.36
N THR A 231 16.08 -13.53 24.17
CA THR A 231 15.49 -13.04 25.42
C THR A 231 14.37 -12.04 25.14
N GLU A 232 14.56 -11.15 24.16
CA GLU A 232 13.50 -10.24 23.71
C GLU A 232 12.30 -11.01 23.14
N MET A 233 12.56 -12.03 22.32
CA MET A 233 11.52 -12.85 21.69
C MET A 233 10.70 -13.66 22.70
N ARG A 234 11.27 -14.02 23.86
CA ARG A 234 10.53 -14.68 24.95
C ARG A 234 9.41 -13.81 25.54
N GLY A 235 9.38 -12.52 25.23
CA GLY A 235 8.26 -11.65 25.56
C GLY A 235 6.92 -12.07 24.94
N SER A 236 6.93 -12.97 23.95
CA SER A 236 5.72 -13.58 23.39
C SER A 236 5.85 -15.09 23.25
N GLU A 237 4.71 -15.79 23.25
CA GLU A 237 4.68 -17.26 23.09
C GLU A 237 5.25 -17.70 21.73
N ARG A 238 4.84 -17.03 20.65
CA ARG A 238 5.33 -17.30 19.29
C ARG A 238 6.81 -16.95 19.15
N GLY A 239 7.24 -15.83 19.72
CA GLY A 239 8.64 -15.40 19.74
C GLY A 239 9.53 -16.36 20.54
N ALA A 240 9.05 -16.91 21.65
CA ALA A 240 9.81 -17.83 22.48
C ALA A 240 10.24 -19.09 21.70
N LYS A 241 9.33 -19.69 20.93
CA LYS A 241 9.61 -20.86 20.08
C LYS A 241 10.59 -20.52 18.95
N LEU A 242 10.36 -19.41 18.25
CA LEU A 242 11.26 -18.92 17.20
C LEU A 242 12.66 -18.61 17.75
N GLY A 243 12.76 -18.00 18.93
CA GLY A 243 14.03 -17.69 19.59
C GLY A 243 14.79 -18.94 20.03
N GLN A 244 14.11 -19.96 20.54
CA GLN A 244 14.73 -21.26 20.86
C GLN A 244 15.24 -21.97 19.61
N TRP A 245 14.43 -21.97 18.55
CA TRP A 245 14.83 -22.53 17.26
C TRP A 245 16.03 -21.79 16.66
N MET A 246 16.02 -20.46 16.70
CA MET A 246 17.12 -19.62 16.23
C MET A 246 18.43 -19.94 16.95
N LEU A 247 18.40 -20.10 18.29
CA LEU A 247 19.59 -20.47 19.07
C LEU A 247 20.12 -21.86 18.68
N LYS A 248 19.24 -22.81 18.37
CA LYS A 248 19.63 -24.16 17.94
C LYS A 248 20.24 -24.17 16.53
N HIS A 249 19.82 -23.24 15.67
CA HIS A 249 20.19 -23.21 14.24
C HIS A 249 21.05 -22.00 13.85
N GLU A 250 21.66 -21.30 14.81
CA GLU A 250 22.38 -20.03 14.60
C GLU A 250 23.41 -20.10 13.46
N GLU A 251 24.28 -21.12 13.48
CA GLU A 251 25.34 -21.26 12.48
C GLU A 251 24.81 -21.68 11.10
N ALA A 252 23.74 -22.48 11.07
CA ALA A 252 23.09 -22.88 9.83
C ALA A 252 22.36 -21.69 9.19
N LEU A 253 21.67 -20.88 10.00
CA LEU A 253 21.01 -19.64 9.58
C LEU A 253 21.98 -18.66 8.92
N LYS A 254 23.14 -18.39 9.53
CA LYS A 254 24.17 -17.48 8.99
C LYS A 254 24.73 -17.95 7.64
N LYS A 255 24.76 -19.26 7.40
CA LYS A 255 25.34 -19.88 6.20
C LYS A 255 24.30 -20.15 5.11
N HIS A 256 23.01 -20.02 5.40
CA HIS A 256 21.95 -20.38 4.47
C HIS A 256 21.92 -19.43 3.26
N PRO A 257 21.99 -19.94 2.01
CA PRO A 257 22.15 -19.12 0.81
C PRO A 257 20.98 -18.16 0.58
N ASP A 258 19.75 -18.55 0.94
CA ASP A 258 18.57 -17.67 0.79
C ASP A 258 18.49 -16.53 1.82
N LEU A 259 19.28 -16.59 2.90
CA LEU A 259 19.27 -15.61 4.00
C LEU A 259 20.50 -14.71 4.00
N GLN A 260 21.50 -15.06 3.19
CA GLN A 260 22.63 -14.18 2.93
C GLN A 260 22.09 -12.98 2.14
N THR A 261 22.06 -11.83 2.81
CA THR A 261 21.74 -10.57 2.13
C THR A 261 22.74 -10.45 0.99
N ALA A 262 22.26 -10.37 -0.26
CA ALA A 262 23.11 -9.98 -1.35
C ALA A 262 23.68 -8.61 -0.97
N GLU A 263 24.94 -8.58 -0.52
CA GLU A 263 25.66 -7.32 -0.45
C GLU A 263 25.52 -6.66 -1.83
N PRO A 264 25.28 -5.35 -1.91
CA PRO A 264 25.46 -4.65 -3.17
C PRO A 264 26.88 -4.98 -3.62
N ARG A 265 27.03 -5.77 -4.70
CA ARG A 265 28.31 -6.27 -5.20
C ARG A 265 29.35 -5.14 -5.18
N ARG A 266 30.16 -5.10 -4.12
CA ARG A 266 31.49 -4.51 -4.15
C ARG A 266 32.27 -5.38 -5.13
N GLY A 267 32.78 -4.73 -6.17
CA GLY A 267 33.40 -5.39 -7.31
C GLY A 267 34.38 -6.47 -6.89
N ALA A 268 34.15 -7.69 -7.36
CA ALA A 268 35.18 -8.70 -7.42
C ALA A 268 36.10 -8.33 -8.58
N LEU A 269 37.14 -7.54 -8.31
CA LEU A 269 38.40 -7.49 -9.04
C LEU A 269 39.45 -6.94 -8.05
N GLY A 270 40.19 -7.85 -7.42
CA GLY A 270 41.45 -7.55 -6.76
C GLY A 270 42.53 -7.20 -7.78
N PRO A 271 43.66 -6.62 -7.33
CA PRO A 271 44.53 -5.77 -8.14
C PRO A 271 45.37 -6.57 -9.14
N GLN A 272 45.27 -6.23 -10.43
CA GLN A 272 46.37 -6.41 -11.37
C GLN A 272 46.99 -5.04 -11.65
N GLU A 273 48.32 -5.00 -11.60
CA GLU A 273 49.15 -3.84 -11.90
C GLU A 273 48.88 -3.29 -13.31
N PRO A 274 49.00 -1.96 -13.52
CA PRO A 274 48.64 -1.32 -14.77
C PRO A 274 49.80 -1.31 -15.77
N PRO A 275 49.55 -1.48 -17.08
CA PRO A 275 50.45 -0.95 -18.11
C PRO A 275 50.10 0.51 -18.46
N PRO A 276 51.08 1.30 -18.93
CA PRO A 276 50.98 2.75 -19.02
C PRO A 276 50.43 3.21 -20.38
N ASN A 277 49.47 4.15 -20.36
CA ASN A 277 49.44 5.39 -21.18
C ASN A 277 48.02 5.89 -21.46
N SER A 278 47.77 7.13 -20.98
CA SER A 278 47.02 8.22 -21.65
C SER A 278 45.46 8.20 -21.65
N PRO A 279 44.77 9.36 -21.61
CA PRO A 279 45.00 10.55 -20.78
C PRO A 279 43.71 11.03 -20.06
N SER A 280 43.90 11.96 -19.13
CA SER A 280 42.88 12.64 -18.32
C SER A 280 41.77 13.34 -19.13
N GLY A 281 40.50 13.14 -18.73
CA GLY A 281 39.35 13.87 -19.27
C GLY A 281 38.05 13.64 -18.49
N LYS A 282 37.77 14.55 -17.55
CA LYS A 282 36.47 15.14 -17.14
C LYS A 282 35.13 14.37 -17.20
N ASP A 283 34.38 14.60 -16.12
CA ASP A 283 32.92 14.82 -16.01
C ASP A 283 31.99 13.64 -15.63
N LYS A 284 31.47 13.77 -14.39
CA LYS A 284 30.08 13.54 -13.95
C LYS A 284 29.27 12.50 -14.72
N GLU A 285 29.30 11.24 -14.28
CA GLU A 285 28.22 10.29 -14.58
C GLU A 285 27.13 10.34 -13.49
N PRO A 286 25.84 10.53 -13.84
CA PRO A 286 24.75 10.42 -12.89
C PRO A 286 24.48 8.95 -12.51
N PRO A 287 23.89 8.68 -11.33
CA PRO A 287 23.65 7.33 -10.86
C PRO A 287 22.71 6.58 -11.80
N LYS A 288 23.12 5.37 -12.24
CA LYS A 288 22.35 4.48 -13.12
C LYS A 288 20.93 4.27 -12.55
N GLY A 289 19.93 4.77 -13.29
CA GLY A 289 18.52 4.71 -12.92
C GLY A 289 17.93 3.30 -12.95
N LYS A 290 16.74 3.16 -12.35
CA LYS A 290 15.93 1.94 -12.42
C LYS A 290 15.70 1.56 -13.90
N PRO A 291 15.65 0.27 -14.26
CA PRO A 291 15.35 -0.13 -15.63
C PRO A 291 13.99 0.46 -16.05
N ASN A 292 13.93 0.99 -17.28
CA ASN A 292 12.73 1.51 -17.93
C ASN A 292 12.18 2.86 -17.40
N THR A 293 13.06 3.76 -16.96
CA THR A 293 12.69 5.12 -16.54
C THR A 293 13.52 6.17 -17.29
N MET A 294 12.99 7.38 -17.47
CA MET A 294 13.75 8.50 -18.04
C MET A 294 14.93 8.89 -17.12
N PRO A 295 15.95 9.62 -17.61
CA PRO A 295 16.95 10.21 -16.74
C PRO A 295 16.30 11.01 -15.62
N ARG A 296 16.83 10.89 -14.40
CA ARG A 296 16.25 11.55 -13.23
C ARG A 296 16.19 13.06 -13.46
N HIS A 297 15.02 13.64 -13.23
CA HIS A 297 14.80 15.08 -13.27
C HIS A 297 14.45 15.57 -11.86
N ASP A 298 15.35 16.35 -11.26
CA ASP A 298 15.09 17.06 -10.02
C ASP A 298 14.33 18.35 -10.34
N VAL A 299 13.05 18.39 -9.98
CA VAL A 299 12.20 19.58 -10.16
C VAL A 299 12.62 20.64 -9.15
N GLU A 300 12.47 21.91 -9.50
CA GLU A 300 12.81 23.01 -8.60
C GLU A 300 12.08 22.87 -7.26
N CYS A 301 12.73 23.29 -6.18
CA CYS A 301 12.20 23.12 -4.82
C CYS A 301 10.83 23.80 -4.62
N PHE A 302 10.01 23.23 -3.76
CA PHE A 302 8.70 23.75 -3.37
C PHE A 302 8.81 24.49 -2.04
N LYS A 303 8.36 25.74 -2.01
CA LYS A 303 8.45 26.64 -0.85
C LYS A 303 7.38 26.27 0.17
N ALA A 304 7.81 26.16 1.43
CA ALA A 304 6.96 26.00 2.62
C ALA A 304 7.16 27.14 3.63
N ASP A 305 7.74 28.26 3.20
CA ASP A 305 8.12 29.42 4.02
C ASP A 305 6.93 30.11 4.70
N LYS A 306 5.74 30.06 4.09
CA LYS A 306 4.52 30.69 4.60
C LYS A 306 3.64 29.77 5.45
N MET A 307 4.12 28.60 5.86
CA MET A 307 3.33 27.66 6.67
C MET A 307 3.89 27.47 8.09
N PRO A 308 3.01 27.17 9.07
CA PRO A 308 3.45 26.79 10.41
C PRO A 308 4.37 25.56 10.38
N ALA A 309 5.36 25.51 11.26
CA ALA A 309 6.27 24.38 11.39
C ALA A 309 5.55 23.04 11.60
N SER A 310 4.40 23.06 12.30
CA SER A 310 3.56 21.87 12.53
C SER A 310 2.97 21.27 11.24
N LYS A 311 2.93 22.02 10.14
CA LYS A 311 2.40 21.56 8.84
C LYS A 311 3.49 21.13 7.84
N VAL A 312 4.77 21.25 8.19
CA VAL A 312 5.86 20.89 7.29
C VAL A 312 5.86 19.40 6.96
N GLY A 313 5.59 18.52 7.94
CA GLY A 313 5.48 17.08 7.67
C GLY A 313 4.32 16.72 6.74
N GLU A 314 3.19 17.41 6.86
CA GLU A 314 2.03 17.28 5.97
C GLU A 314 2.37 17.76 4.54
N PHE A 315 3.13 18.85 4.42
CA PHE A 315 3.62 19.36 3.12
C PHE A 315 4.55 18.37 2.42
N GLU A 316 5.51 17.80 3.16
CA GLU A 316 6.40 16.77 2.63
C GLU A 316 5.64 15.50 2.24
N ARG A 317 4.62 15.09 3.00
CA ARG A 317 3.75 13.96 2.63
C ARG A 317 3.00 14.24 1.34
N GLN A 318 2.36 15.39 1.22
CA GLN A 318 1.61 15.75 0.00
C GLN A 318 2.54 15.87 -1.21
N LEU A 319 3.72 16.48 -1.07
CA LEU A 319 4.73 16.49 -2.14
C LEU A 319 5.18 15.09 -2.52
N LYS A 320 5.33 14.18 -1.57
CA LYS A 320 5.67 12.79 -1.87
C LYS A 320 4.56 12.10 -2.65
N GLY A 321 3.29 12.36 -2.32
CA GLY A 321 2.14 11.89 -3.10
C GLY A 321 2.16 12.38 -4.54
N GLN A 322 2.54 13.64 -4.76
CA GLN A 322 2.74 14.21 -6.09
C GLN A 322 3.89 13.52 -6.86
N GLU A 323 5.04 13.34 -6.21
CA GLU A 323 6.21 12.66 -6.79
C GLU A 323 5.88 11.23 -7.20
N ASP A 324 5.21 10.48 -6.33
CA ASP A 324 4.82 9.10 -6.57
C ASP A 324 3.74 9.01 -7.66
N GLY A 325 2.82 9.99 -7.71
CA GLY A 325 1.84 10.12 -8.78
C GLY A 325 2.47 10.33 -10.15
N LEU A 326 3.41 11.28 -10.25
CA LEU A 326 4.17 11.53 -11.48
C LEU A 326 4.95 10.28 -11.93
N ASN A 327 5.68 9.64 -11.01
CA ASN A 327 6.51 8.48 -11.33
C ASN A 327 5.74 7.20 -11.69
N ARG A 328 4.40 7.23 -11.65
CA ARG A 328 3.53 6.16 -12.17
C ARG A 328 3.10 6.38 -13.61
N LEU A 329 3.23 7.61 -14.12
CA LEU A 329 2.91 7.92 -15.49
C LEU A 329 4.06 7.52 -16.41
N THR A 330 3.71 6.98 -17.57
CA THR A 330 4.67 6.93 -18.69
C THR A 330 4.93 8.35 -19.20
N VAL A 331 6.03 8.50 -19.95
CA VAL A 331 6.35 9.79 -20.57
C VAL A 331 5.22 10.23 -21.51
N ASP A 332 4.63 9.30 -22.27
CA ASP A 332 3.50 9.61 -23.15
C ASP A 332 2.27 10.04 -22.37
N GLU A 333 1.89 9.30 -21.31
CA GLU A 333 0.73 9.66 -20.48
C GLU A 333 0.90 11.05 -19.87
N TYR A 334 2.10 11.38 -19.38
CA TYR A 334 2.38 12.70 -18.82
C TYR A 334 2.25 13.81 -19.88
N LEU A 335 2.90 13.64 -21.04
CA LEU A 335 2.86 14.62 -22.13
C LEU A 335 1.44 14.82 -22.68
N GLU A 336 0.65 13.73 -22.77
CA GLU A 336 -0.76 13.79 -23.15
C GLU A 336 -1.59 14.54 -22.10
N ASN A 337 -1.43 14.22 -20.81
CA ASN A 337 -2.22 14.84 -19.75
C ASN A 337 -1.96 16.35 -19.62
N ILE A 338 -0.71 16.81 -19.82
CA ILE A 338 -0.41 18.25 -19.78
C ILE A 338 -0.85 18.98 -21.06
N ALA A 339 -0.91 18.28 -22.21
CA ALA A 339 -1.46 18.82 -23.45
C ALA A 339 -2.99 18.90 -23.40
N ASN A 340 -3.63 17.93 -22.77
CA ASN A 340 -5.08 17.77 -22.67
C ASN A 340 -5.53 17.69 -21.19
N PRO A 341 -5.42 18.80 -20.43
CA PRO A 341 -5.71 18.79 -19.01
C PRO A 341 -7.18 18.47 -18.73
N VAL A 342 -7.41 17.50 -17.85
CA VAL A 342 -8.75 17.07 -17.44
C VAL A 342 -9.45 18.17 -16.64
N LYS A 343 -10.72 18.43 -16.97
CA LYS A 343 -11.55 19.36 -16.19
C LYS A 343 -11.99 18.72 -14.88
N ARG A 344 -11.83 19.47 -13.78
CA ARG A 344 -12.31 19.06 -12.46
C ARG A 344 -13.83 18.84 -12.46
N SER A 345 -14.25 17.70 -11.96
CA SER A 345 -15.64 17.33 -11.70
C SER A 345 -16.00 17.62 -10.25
N PRO A 346 -16.96 18.53 -9.99
CA PRO A 346 -17.48 18.73 -8.65
C PRO A 346 -18.12 17.48 -8.05
N ALA A 347 -18.61 16.55 -8.88
CA ALA A 347 -19.25 15.33 -8.42
C ALA A 347 -18.24 14.37 -7.77
N ALA A 348 -17.08 14.15 -8.40
CA ALA A 348 -16.04 13.26 -7.86
C ALA A 348 -15.56 13.71 -6.47
N ALA A 349 -15.34 15.02 -6.31
CA ALA A 349 -14.95 15.60 -5.02
C ALA A 349 -16.07 15.50 -3.97
N ARG A 350 -17.34 15.70 -4.34
CA ARG A 350 -18.48 15.54 -3.42
C ARG A 350 -18.62 14.11 -2.93
N THR A 351 -18.54 13.14 -3.84
CA THR A 351 -18.63 11.71 -3.49
C THR A 351 -17.49 11.32 -2.56
N ALA A 352 -16.24 11.62 -2.92
CA ALA A 352 -15.09 11.32 -2.08
C ALA A 352 -15.20 11.96 -0.67
N ARG A 353 -15.70 13.19 -0.59
CA ARG A 353 -15.88 13.89 0.68
C ARG A 353 -16.98 13.26 1.53
N LYS A 354 -18.08 12.85 0.92
CA LYS A 354 -19.17 12.16 1.62
C LYS A 354 -18.69 10.81 2.15
N ASP A 355 -18.04 10.02 1.31
CA ASP A 355 -17.50 8.70 1.67
C ASP A 355 -16.55 8.80 2.87
N LEU A 356 -15.69 9.83 2.86
CA LEU A 356 -14.82 10.12 3.99
C LEU A 356 -15.60 10.55 5.25
N GLN A 357 -16.54 11.48 5.11
CA GLN A 357 -17.31 11.96 6.25
C GLN A 357 -18.01 10.78 6.95
N ASP A 358 -18.67 9.91 6.19
CA ASP A 358 -19.36 8.73 6.72
C ASP A 358 -18.40 7.78 7.47
N GLN A 359 -17.17 7.60 6.97
CA GLN A 359 -16.13 6.81 7.65
C GLN A 359 -15.64 7.47 8.95
N LEU A 360 -15.51 8.80 8.97
CA LEU A 360 -15.12 9.53 10.17
C LEU A 360 -16.21 9.48 11.24
N GLU A 361 -17.47 9.57 10.83
CA GLU A 361 -18.63 9.45 11.74
C GLU A 361 -18.63 8.08 12.42
N GLU A 362 -18.51 6.98 11.66
CA GLU A 362 -18.42 5.63 12.24
C GLU A 362 -17.20 5.47 13.16
N ARG A 363 -16.05 6.03 12.77
CA ARG A 363 -14.85 5.97 13.61
C ARG A 363 -15.04 6.70 14.93
N PHE A 364 -15.58 7.92 14.88
CA PHE A 364 -15.70 8.78 16.04
C PHE A 364 -16.80 8.36 16.99
N GLN A 365 -17.78 7.55 16.57
CA GLN A 365 -18.75 6.97 17.50
C GLN A 365 -18.06 6.17 18.62
N ASN A 366 -16.99 5.46 18.31
CA ASN A 366 -16.21 4.69 19.30
C ASN A 366 -15.36 5.56 20.23
N ASP A 367 -15.22 6.86 19.95
CA ASP A 367 -14.45 7.78 20.81
C ASP A 367 -15.29 8.28 22.01
N PHE A 368 -16.60 7.95 22.06
CA PHE A 368 -17.53 8.41 23.10
C PHE A 368 -18.23 7.24 23.81
N PRO A 369 -17.50 6.32 24.46
CA PRO A 369 -18.08 5.13 25.09
C PRO A 369 -18.94 5.43 26.33
N ASP A 370 -18.76 6.61 26.92
CA ASP A 370 -19.45 7.04 28.15
C ASP A 370 -20.76 7.82 27.88
N LEU A 371 -21.08 8.08 26.60
CA LEU A 371 -22.30 8.78 26.19
C LEU A 371 -23.41 7.80 25.83
N ASP A 372 -24.67 8.24 25.92
CA ASP A 372 -25.79 7.50 25.32
C ASP A 372 -25.60 7.40 23.80
N VAL A 373 -26.18 6.37 23.19
CA VAL A 373 -26.04 6.07 21.75
C VAL A 373 -26.35 7.27 20.88
N LEU A 374 -27.41 8.02 21.19
CA LEU A 374 -27.81 9.19 20.40
C LEU A 374 -26.84 10.36 20.57
N GLU A 375 -26.33 10.57 21.79
CA GLU A 375 -25.36 11.62 22.10
C GLU A 375 -23.98 11.32 21.49
N ALA A 376 -23.55 10.05 21.51
CA ALA A 376 -22.33 9.58 20.87
C ALA A 376 -22.39 9.76 19.35
N GLU A 377 -23.54 9.46 18.73
CA GLU A 377 -23.76 9.68 17.30
C GLU A 377 -23.68 11.17 16.94
N GLU A 378 -24.35 12.05 17.69
CA GLU A 378 -24.30 13.49 17.43
C GLU A 378 -22.88 14.07 17.61
N ALA A 379 -22.16 13.64 18.65
CA ALA A 379 -20.78 14.04 18.90
C ALA A 379 -19.83 13.57 17.78
N ALA A 380 -20.04 12.36 17.27
CA ALA A 380 -19.29 11.80 16.16
C ALA A 380 -19.53 12.56 14.84
N ILE A 381 -20.80 12.86 14.53
CA ILE A 381 -21.19 13.68 13.36
C ILE A 381 -20.54 15.05 13.42
N LYS A 382 -20.58 15.71 14.58
CA LYS A 382 -19.96 17.03 14.77
C LYS A 382 -18.45 16.97 14.54
N LYS A 383 -17.76 16.02 15.18
CA LYS A 383 -16.31 15.83 15.06
C LYS A 383 -15.87 15.48 13.63
N ALA A 384 -16.68 14.69 12.91
CA ALA A 384 -16.45 14.36 11.50
C ALA A 384 -16.54 15.61 10.61
N LYS A 385 -17.59 16.43 10.78
CA LYS A 385 -17.75 17.69 10.04
C LYS A 385 -16.61 18.67 10.29
N GLU A 386 -16.19 18.84 11.54
CA GLU A 386 -15.06 19.69 11.92
C GLU A 386 -13.75 19.19 11.31
N THR A 387 -13.53 17.87 11.30
CA THR A 387 -12.37 17.26 10.63
C THR A 387 -12.41 17.51 9.12
N MET A 388 -13.56 17.29 8.49
CA MET A 388 -13.77 17.48 7.06
C MET A 388 -13.56 18.91 6.59
N ALA A 389 -13.84 19.91 7.43
CA ALA A 389 -13.61 21.32 7.13
C ALA A 389 -12.12 21.65 6.90
N ASN A 390 -11.23 20.88 7.51
CA ASN A 390 -9.77 21.06 7.42
C ASN A 390 -9.13 20.27 6.27
N LEU A 391 -9.87 19.33 5.67
CA LEU A 391 -9.35 18.44 4.63
C LEU A 391 -9.75 18.88 3.21
N ALA A 392 -8.85 18.69 2.26
CA ALA A 392 -9.09 18.76 0.83
C ALA A 392 -8.84 17.40 0.19
N GLY A 393 -9.63 17.06 -0.83
CA GLY A 393 -9.32 15.94 -1.71
C GLY A 393 -8.09 16.27 -2.55
N LEU A 394 -7.15 15.34 -2.62
CA LEU A 394 -5.86 15.49 -3.29
C LEU A 394 -5.87 14.73 -4.62
N HIS A 395 -5.42 15.42 -5.66
CA HIS A 395 -5.07 14.81 -6.95
C HIS A 395 -3.57 14.49 -6.91
N ASN A 396 -3.18 13.24 -7.17
CA ASN A 396 -1.79 12.77 -7.13
C ASN A 396 -1.42 12.08 -8.47
N PRO A 397 -0.79 12.77 -9.43
CA PRO A 397 -0.33 14.16 -9.35
C PRO A 397 -1.47 15.18 -9.48
N ASP A 398 -1.18 16.44 -9.19
CA ASP A 398 -2.10 17.58 -9.32
C ASP A 398 -2.60 17.67 -10.77
N LEU A 399 -3.85 18.07 -10.97
CA LEU A 399 -4.42 18.25 -12.32
C LEU A 399 -3.57 19.17 -13.19
N SER A 400 -2.98 20.22 -12.61
CA SER A 400 -2.06 21.12 -13.31
C SER A 400 -0.75 20.45 -13.71
N ALA A 401 -0.33 19.41 -13.00
CA ALA A 401 0.91 18.66 -13.22
C ALA A 401 0.67 17.36 -14.01
N GLY A 402 -0.43 17.25 -14.76
CA GLY A 402 -0.75 16.05 -15.56
C GLY A 402 -1.52 14.97 -14.79
N GLY A 403 -2.18 15.34 -13.70
CA GLY A 403 -3.09 14.48 -12.95
C GLY A 403 -4.39 14.17 -13.66
N LYS A 404 -4.99 13.03 -13.30
CA LYS A 404 -6.37 12.67 -13.67
C LYS A 404 -7.33 13.18 -12.60
N ASP A 405 -8.59 13.43 -12.94
CA ASP A 405 -9.61 13.90 -11.99
C ASP A 405 -10.16 12.78 -11.10
N ILE A 406 -9.26 12.26 -10.26
CA ILE A 406 -9.48 11.19 -9.30
C ILE A 406 -8.90 11.66 -7.96
N ILE A 407 -9.73 11.64 -6.91
CA ILE A 407 -9.29 11.98 -5.54
C ILE A 407 -8.62 10.76 -4.92
N GLY A 408 -7.28 10.71 -4.98
CA GLY A 408 -6.51 9.56 -4.49
C GLY A 408 -6.19 9.61 -3.00
N ASP A 409 -6.38 10.76 -2.34
CA ASP A 409 -6.09 10.97 -0.92
C ASP A 409 -6.85 12.20 -0.36
N PHE A 410 -6.83 12.40 0.95
CA PHE A 410 -7.23 13.63 1.63
C PHE A 410 -6.07 14.19 2.46
N GLY A 411 -5.88 15.51 2.42
CA GLY A 411 -4.86 16.16 3.24
C GLY A 411 -5.29 17.53 3.70
N ASP A 412 -4.45 18.17 4.53
CA ASP A 412 -4.70 19.52 5.02
C ASP A 412 -4.93 20.48 3.83
N ARG A 413 -6.06 21.17 3.86
CA ARG A 413 -6.51 22.06 2.78
C ARG A 413 -5.57 23.25 2.59
N GLN A 414 -4.98 23.77 3.67
CA GLN A 414 -4.05 24.88 3.60
C GLN A 414 -2.73 24.44 2.95
N VAL A 415 -2.23 23.26 3.32
CA VAL A 415 -1.06 22.66 2.68
C VAL A 415 -1.31 22.42 1.19
N ASN A 416 -2.42 21.78 0.83
CA ASN A 416 -2.75 21.52 -0.57
C ASN A 416 -2.82 22.81 -1.40
N SER A 417 -3.43 23.86 -0.84
CA SER A 417 -3.51 25.18 -1.49
C SER A 417 -2.15 25.85 -1.71
N SER A 418 -1.11 25.44 -0.98
CA SER A 418 0.24 25.97 -1.12
C SER A 418 1.06 25.28 -2.21
N ILE A 419 0.74 24.02 -2.56
CA ILE A 419 1.51 23.23 -3.54
C ILE A 419 1.07 23.54 -4.97
N GLY A 420 -0.24 23.52 -5.23
CA GLY A 420 -0.83 23.67 -6.58
C GLY A 420 -0.28 24.86 -7.39
N PRO A 421 -0.30 26.10 -6.85
CA PRO A 421 0.19 27.28 -7.57
C PRO A 421 1.69 27.22 -7.96
N GLN A 422 2.49 26.42 -7.26
CA GLN A 422 3.93 26.30 -7.51
C GLN A 422 4.24 25.45 -8.73
N TRP A 423 3.29 24.66 -9.24
CA TRP A 423 3.48 23.84 -10.45
C TRP A 423 3.66 24.65 -11.72
N ARG A 424 2.96 25.79 -11.83
CA ARG A 424 2.91 26.60 -13.06
C ARG A 424 4.30 26.91 -13.66
N PRO A 425 5.30 27.41 -12.90
CA PRO A 425 6.63 27.65 -13.45
C PRO A 425 7.47 26.36 -13.68
N LYS A 426 7.12 25.25 -13.02
CA LYS A 426 7.94 24.01 -12.99
C LYS A 426 7.60 23.04 -14.13
N ILE A 427 6.34 23.05 -14.58
CA ILE A 427 5.84 22.14 -15.64
C ILE A 427 6.65 22.26 -16.92
N GLN A 428 7.08 23.47 -17.30
CA GLN A 428 7.83 23.69 -18.55
C GLN A 428 9.15 22.92 -18.56
N ASN A 429 9.89 22.93 -17.45
CA ASN A 429 11.18 22.25 -17.35
C ASN A 429 11.02 20.73 -17.26
N LEU A 430 9.99 20.26 -16.54
CA LEU A 430 9.65 18.84 -16.50
C LEU A 430 9.20 18.32 -17.88
N LYS A 431 8.37 19.09 -18.59
CA LYS A 431 7.97 18.79 -19.98
C LYS A 431 9.18 18.68 -20.90
N ALA A 432 10.08 19.66 -20.86
CA ALA A 432 11.28 19.64 -21.69
C ALA A 432 12.20 18.45 -21.36
N ALA A 433 12.23 17.99 -20.10
CA ALA A 433 12.96 16.79 -19.73
C ALA A 433 12.31 15.51 -20.26
N ALA A 434 10.97 15.42 -20.20
CA ALA A 434 10.18 14.31 -20.72
C ALA A 434 10.31 14.18 -22.26
N GLU A 435 10.29 15.30 -22.99
CA GLU A 435 10.38 15.32 -24.46
C GLU A 435 11.72 14.81 -25.01
N LYS A 436 12.78 14.77 -24.19
CA LYS A 436 14.09 14.20 -24.57
C LYS A 436 14.07 12.68 -24.72
N VAL A 437 13.05 12.00 -24.18
CA VAL A 437 12.89 10.56 -24.40
C VAL A 437 12.43 10.33 -25.84
N PRO A 438 13.07 9.43 -26.60
CA PRO A 438 12.67 9.12 -27.98
C PRO A 438 11.22 8.67 -28.03
N GLU A 439 10.45 9.18 -29.01
CA GLU A 439 9.01 8.96 -29.14
C GLU A 439 8.62 7.47 -29.10
N SER A 440 9.39 6.60 -29.76
CA SER A 440 9.16 5.14 -29.78
C SER A 440 9.32 4.45 -28.41
N LEU A 441 9.93 5.11 -27.43
CA LEU A 441 10.17 4.58 -26.08
C LEU A 441 9.28 5.24 -25.02
N ARG A 442 8.56 6.32 -25.34
CA ARG A 442 7.84 7.11 -24.33
C ARG A 442 6.70 6.34 -23.68
N GLY A 443 5.98 5.52 -24.45
CA GLY A 443 4.87 4.70 -23.94
C GLY A 443 5.30 3.56 -23.03
N SER A 444 6.57 3.17 -23.03
CA SER A 444 7.13 2.17 -22.11
C SER A 444 8.03 2.78 -21.03
N THR A 445 8.53 4.00 -21.22
CA THR A 445 9.42 4.68 -20.27
C THR A 445 8.62 5.44 -19.22
N PHE A 446 8.86 5.15 -17.94
CA PHE A 446 8.24 5.88 -16.83
C PHE A 446 8.97 7.19 -16.52
N LEU A 447 8.24 8.16 -15.97
CA LEU A 447 8.83 9.35 -15.37
C LEU A 447 9.79 8.98 -14.21
N ASN A 448 10.81 9.81 -14.02
CA ASN A 448 11.78 9.70 -12.93
C ASN A 448 12.03 11.07 -12.32
N VAL A 449 11.04 11.54 -11.58
CA VAL A 449 10.97 12.87 -11.00
C VAL A 449 11.32 12.81 -9.53
N LYS A 450 12.08 13.80 -9.07
CA LYS A 450 12.27 14.09 -7.65
C LYS A 450 11.67 15.45 -7.33
N LEU A 451 10.79 15.48 -6.33
CA LEU A 451 10.28 16.69 -5.70
C LEU A 451 10.93 16.85 -4.33
N HIS A 452 11.17 18.10 -3.94
CA HIS A 452 11.75 18.43 -2.64
C HIS A 452 11.28 19.80 -2.17
N LYS A 453 11.27 19.98 -0.85
CA LYS A 453 11.04 21.26 -0.20
C LYS A 453 12.27 22.17 -0.38
N CYS A 454 12.07 23.49 -0.47
CA CYS A 454 13.13 24.45 -0.16
C CYS A 454 13.36 24.41 1.37
#